data_AF-A0A3A0FW66-F1
#
_entry.id   AF-A0A3A0FW66-F1
#
_cell.length_a   1.000
_cell.length_b   1.000
_cell.length_c   1.000
_cell.angle_alpha   90.00
_cell.angle_beta   90.00
_cell.angle_gamma   90.00
#
_symmetry.space_group_name_H-M   'P 1'
#
loop_
_entity.id
_entity.type
_entity.pdbx_description
1 polymer ?
#
loop_
_entity_poly.entity_id
_entity_poly.type
_entity_poly.pdbx_seq_one_letter_code
_entity_poly.pdbx_strand_id
1 'polypeptide(L)'
;MRAALSGRTRAVAIAAALVPAILSILLLSGGAPSAVAQAGDPADAADLVVDFADGRVHVARIPLAQAAPSPTGLTLLGASGLPVTRNGAMVCAIHGVGCPADDCFCGCRDPERACAYWAYHLGRADGGWDVAQTGPADRAVAPGAVDGWVWGGDRPPVTATLAMRSATVGLA
;
A
#
# COMPACT_ATOMS: atom_id res chain seq x y z
N MET A 1 10.76 -69.50 -58.35
CA MET A 1 11.40 -68.21 -58.02
C MET A 1 10.31 -67.15 -57.85
N ARG A 2 10.30 -66.48 -56.69
CA ARG A 2 9.77 -65.13 -56.38
C ARG A 2 8.28 -64.79 -56.63
N ALA A 3 7.51 -64.81 -55.53
CA ALA A 3 6.78 -63.68 -54.90
C ALA A 3 6.81 -62.31 -55.62
N ALA A 4 5.85 -61.38 -55.53
CA ALA A 4 4.59 -61.20 -54.80
C ALA A 4 4.08 -59.76 -55.13
N LEU A 5 2.75 -59.53 -55.01
CA LEU A 5 2.01 -58.40 -54.35
C LEU A 5 2.57 -56.95 -54.48
N SER A 6 1.83 -55.84 -54.44
CA SER A 6 0.46 -55.47 -54.06
C SER A 6 0.41 -53.95 -54.26
N GLY A 7 -0.64 -53.40 -54.89
CA GLY A 7 -0.79 -51.96 -55.11
C GLY A 7 -2.13 -51.45 -54.57
N ARG A 8 -2.29 -51.32 -53.24
CA ARG A 8 -3.49 -50.73 -52.62
C ARG A 8 -3.20 -50.07 -51.26
N THR A 9 -2.35 -49.05 -51.20
CA THR A 9 -2.17 -48.29 -49.93
C THR A 9 -1.71 -46.86 -50.18
N ARG A 10 -2.61 -45.96 -50.59
CA ARG A 10 -2.35 -44.50 -50.52
C ARG A 10 -3.45 -43.66 -49.86
N ALA A 11 -4.61 -44.23 -49.52
CA ALA A 11 -5.75 -43.42 -49.07
C ALA A 11 -5.95 -43.33 -47.54
N VAL A 12 -5.20 -44.07 -46.70
CA VAL A 12 -5.49 -44.15 -45.24
C VAL A 12 -4.65 -43.19 -44.39
N ALA A 13 -3.64 -42.54 -44.94
CA ALA A 13 -2.64 -41.81 -44.14
C ALA A 13 -3.00 -40.38 -43.71
N ILE A 14 -4.18 -39.83 -44.07
CA ILE A 14 -4.53 -38.44 -43.74
C ILE A 14 -5.35 -38.32 -42.45
N ALA A 15 -6.01 -39.39 -41.98
CA ALA A 15 -6.88 -39.33 -40.79
C ALA A 15 -6.14 -39.47 -39.43
N ALA A 16 -4.86 -39.85 -39.42
CA ALA A 16 -4.14 -40.21 -38.18
C ALA A 16 -3.25 -39.08 -37.59
N ALA A 17 -3.28 -37.87 -38.16
CA ALA A 17 -2.40 -36.77 -37.74
C ALA A 17 -3.12 -35.57 -37.09
N LEU A 18 -4.45 -35.55 -37.04
CA LEU A 18 -5.21 -34.42 -36.48
C LEU A 18 -5.58 -34.60 -35.00
N VAL A 19 -5.61 -35.83 -34.50
CA VAL A 19 -5.96 -36.14 -33.10
C VAL A 19 -4.91 -35.64 -32.09
N PRO A 20 -3.58 -35.80 -32.28
CA PRO A 20 -2.61 -35.29 -31.31
C PRO A 20 -2.49 -33.76 -31.35
N ALA A 21 -2.69 -33.13 -32.52
CA ALA A 21 -2.60 -31.68 -32.68
C ALA A 21 -3.75 -30.94 -31.96
N ILE A 22 -4.97 -31.51 -31.98
CA ILE A 22 -6.12 -30.93 -31.26
C ILE A 22 -5.95 -31.08 -29.74
N LEU A 23 -5.36 -32.19 -29.26
CA LEU A 23 -5.09 -32.40 -27.83
C LEU A 23 -4.02 -31.42 -27.30
N SER A 24 -2.99 -31.11 -28.10
CA SER A 24 -1.96 -30.13 -27.75
C SER A 24 -2.48 -28.69 -27.68
N ILE A 25 -3.49 -28.34 -28.49
CA ILE A 25 -4.11 -27.01 -28.46
C ILE A 25 -5.02 -26.83 -27.23
N LEU A 26 -5.71 -27.89 -26.76
CA LEU A 26 -6.51 -27.81 -25.53
C LEU A 26 -5.69 -27.68 -24.24
N LEU A 27 -4.44 -28.16 -24.23
CA LEU A 27 -3.53 -28.04 -23.08
C LEU A 27 -2.93 -26.65 -22.92
N LEU A 28 -2.92 -25.81 -23.98
CA LEU A 28 -2.45 -24.41 -23.91
C LEU A 28 -3.53 -23.41 -23.50
N SER A 29 -4.80 -23.82 -23.50
CA SER A 29 -5.95 -23.00 -23.05
C SER A 29 -6.25 -23.12 -21.55
N GLY A 30 -5.37 -23.78 -20.78
CA GLY A 30 -5.43 -23.75 -19.31
C GLY A 30 -5.23 -22.32 -18.81
N GLY A 31 -6.33 -21.59 -18.65
CA GLY A 31 -6.33 -20.20 -18.19
C GLY A 31 -5.48 -20.07 -16.95
N ALA A 32 -4.51 -19.15 -17.00
CA ALA A 32 -3.77 -18.76 -15.82
C ALA A 32 -4.81 -18.39 -14.73
N PRO A 33 -4.69 -18.92 -13.50
CA PRO A 33 -5.53 -18.45 -12.42
C PRO A 33 -5.27 -16.96 -12.31
N SER A 34 -6.26 -16.16 -12.67
CA SER A 34 -6.25 -14.74 -12.36
C SER A 34 -6.25 -14.70 -10.84
N ALA A 35 -5.10 -14.37 -10.25
CA ALA A 35 -5.03 -14.07 -8.84
C ALA A 35 -5.93 -12.84 -8.64
N VAL A 36 -7.19 -13.10 -8.29
CA VAL A 36 -8.09 -12.07 -7.81
C VAL A 36 -7.44 -11.62 -6.51
N ALA A 37 -6.73 -10.49 -6.54
CA ALA A 37 -6.32 -9.85 -5.30
C ALA A 37 -7.60 -9.66 -4.50
N GLN A 38 -7.78 -10.43 -3.43
CA GLN A 38 -8.90 -10.21 -2.53
C GLN A 38 -8.68 -8.83 -1.94
N ALA A 39 -9.40 -7.83 -2.44
CA ALA A 39 -9.54 -6.58 -1.74
C ALA A 39 -10.10 -6.96 -0.36
N GLY A 40 -9.32 -6.73 0.69
CA GLY A 40 -9.79 -6.93 2.06
C GLY A 40 -11.06 -6.12 2.31
N ASP A 41 -11.77 -6.42 3.39
CA ASP A 41 -12.94 -5.63 3.79
C ASP A 41 -12.54 -4.14 3.80
N PRO A 42 -13.22 -3.26 3.03
CA PRO A 42 -12.92 -1.83 3.03
C PRO A 42 -13.02 -1.18 4.42
N ALA A 43 -13.73 -1.83 5.36
CA ALA A 43 -13.78 -1.43 6.75
C ALA A 43 -12.49 -1.78 7.52
N ASP A 44 -11.73 -2.80 7.09
CA ASP A 44 -10.46 -3.24 7.70
C ASP A 44 -9.26 -2.41 7.19
N ALA A 45 -9.41 -1.10 7.28
CA ALA A 45 -8.41 -0.12 6.85
C ALA A 45 -8.34 1.04 7.84
N ALA A 46 -7.22 1.73 7.88
CA ALA A 46 -7.04 2.97 8.62
C ALA A 46 -6.59 4.09 7.69
N ASP A 47 -6.92 5.33 8.06
CA ASP A 47 -6.60 6.51 7.28
C ASP A 47 -5.30 7.13 7.81
N LEU A 48 -4.39 7.47 6.89
CA LEU A 48 -3.12 8.12 7.17
C LEU A 48 -3.12 9.51 6.55
N VAL A 49 -2.77 10.51 7.35
CA VAL A 49 -2.56 11.89 6.93
C VAL A 49 -1.11 12.28 7.18
N VAL A 50 -0.43 12.80 6.17
CA VAL A 50 0.93 13.34 6.28
C VAL A 50 0.92 14.78 5.78
N ASP A 51 1.10 15.72 6.71
CA ASP A 51 1.19 17.15 6.45
C ASP A 51 2.67 17.58 6.43
N PHE A 52 3.15 17.96 5.24
CA PHE A 52 4.55 18.31 5.02
C PHE A 52 4.91 19.74 5.47
N ALA A 53 3.94 20.52 5.96
CA ALA A 53 4.08 21.92 6.38
C ALA A 53 4.48 22.92 5.28
N ASP A 54 4.51 22.48 4.03
CA ASP A 54 4.78 23.30 2.84
C ASP A 54 3.54 23.47 1.96
N GLY A 55 2.36 23.19 2.52
CA GLY A 55 1.08 23.19 1.82
C GLY A 55 0.73 21.86 1.15
N ARG A 56 1.66 20.90 1.06
CA ARG A 56 1.37 19.54 0.60
C ARG A 56 0.83 18.69 1.75
N VAL A 57 -0.20 17.91 1.44
CA VAL A 57 -0.77 16.91 2.35
C VAL A 57 -0.98 15.62 1.57
N HIS A 58 -0.48 14.52 2.10
CA HIS A 58 -0.78 13.18 1.60
C HIS A 58 -1.85 12.54 2.47
N VAL A 59 -2.91 12.02 1.85
CA VAL A 59 -3.98 11.29 2.52
C VAL A 59 -4.14 9.95 1.83
N ALA A 60 -4.09 8.86 2.59
CA ALA A 60 -4.26 7.52 2.07
C ALA A 60 -5.08 6.67 3.03
N ARG A 61 -5.96 5.83 2.48
CA ARG A 61 -6.58 4.73 3.22
C ARG A 61 -5.73 3.49 3.01
N ILE A 62 -5.23 2.93 4.10
CA ILE A 62 -4.31 1.80 4.10
C ILE A 62 -5.03 0.56 4.64
N PRO A 63 -5.21 -0.50 3.83
CA PRO A 63 -5.68 -1.79 4.33
C PRO A 63 -4.77 -2.30 5.44
N LEU A 64 -5.33 -2.73 6.57
CA LEU A 64 -4.53 -3.12 7.73
C LEU A 64 -3.65 -4.34 7.44
N ALA A 65 -4.17 -5.28 6.63
CA ALA A 65 -3.40 -6.42 6.14
C ALA A 65 -2.17 -6.04 5.30
N GLN A 66 -2.16 -4.86 4.66
CA GLN A 66 -0.99 -4.33 3.95
C GLN A 66 0.07 -3.76 4.92
N ALA A 67 -0.36 -3.27 6.08
CA ALA A 67 0.54 -2.69 7.07
C ALA A 67 1.36 -3.76 7.80
N ALA A 68 0.70 -4.72 8.46
CA ALA A 68 1.31 -5.86 9.15
C ALA A 68 0.21 -6.77 9.73
N PRO A 69 0.53 -8.01 10.15
CA PRO A 69 -0.40 -8.84 10.95
C PRO A 69 -0.84 -8.17 12.26
N SER A 70 0.03 -7.37 12.86
CA SER A 70 -0.26 -6.50 14.01
C SER A 70 0.09 -5.05 13.65
N PRO A 71 -0.84 -4.31 13.02
CA PRO A 71 -0.57 -2.96 12.53
C PRO A 71 -0.21 -1.99 13.65
N THR A 72 0.85 -1.21 13.45
CA THR A 72 1.23 -0.09 14.31
C THR A 72 1.27 1.20 13.50
N GLY A 73 1.31 2.35 14.17
CA GLY A 73 1.39 3.64 13.48
C GLY A 73 2.57 3.73 12.51
N LEU A 74 3.67 3.08 12.88
CA LEU A 74 4.88 3.04 12.08
C LEU A 74 4.78 2.09 10.88
N THR A 75 4.13 0.93 11.02
CA THR A 75 3.90 0.02 9.89
C THR A 75 2.86 0.59 8.95
N LEU A 76 1.87 1.33 9.47
CA LEU A 76 0.88 2.06 8.68
C LEU A 76 1.56 3.11 7.79
N LEU A 77 2.46 3.93 8.36
CA LEU A 77 3.26 4.87 7.58
C LEU A 77 4.12 4.15 6.53
N GLY A 78 4.76 3.03 6.88
CA GLY A 78 5.54 2.23 5.93
C GLY A 78 4.71 1.70 4.76
N ALA A 79 3.47 1.29 5.00
CA ALA A 79 2.56 0.78 3.98
C ALA A 79 1.99 1.87 3.05
N SER A 80 2.16 3.16 3.37
CA SER A 80 1.74 4.27 2.51
C SER A 80 2.51 4.36 1.19
N GLY A 81 3.67 3.72 1.09
CA GLY A 81 4.56 3.84 -0.05
C GLY A 81 5.39 5.14 -0.08
N LEU A 82 5.24 6.02 0.90
CA LEU A 82 6.13 7.17 1.06
C LEU A 82 7.53 6.70 1.49
N PRO A 83 8.61 7.23 0.89
CA PRO A 83 9.96 7.00 1.42
C PRO A 83 10.08 7.55 2.83
N VAL A 84 10.53 6.72 3.79
CA VAL A 84 10.69 7.13 5.19
C VAL A 84 12.14 6.95 5.63
N THR A 85 12.75 8.01 6.13
CA THR A 85 14.05 7.97 6.80
C THR A 85 13.83 7.85 8.30
N ARG A 86 14.50 6.88 8.94
CA ARG A 86 14.27 6.53 10.34
C ARG A 86 15.56 6.26 11.09
N ASN A 87 15.49 6.42 12.40
CA ASN A 87 16.49 5.93 13.36
C ASN A 87 15.77 5.17 14.48
N GLY A 88 15.86 3.83 14.43
CA GLY A 88 14.99 2.98 15.24
C GLY A 88 13.51 3.29 14.97
N ALA A 89 12.74 3.58 16.01
CA ALA A 89 11.32 3.95 15.91
C ALA A 89 11.07 5.42 15.51
N MET A 90 12.11 6.25 15.51
CA MET A 90 11.99 7.68 15.21
C MET A 90 11.88 7.92 13.71
N VAL A 91 10.95 8.79 13.31
CA VAL A 91 10.78 9.21 11.92
C VAL A 91 11.49 10.55 11.74
N CYS A 92 12.49 10.56 10.88
CA CYS A 92 13.40 11.69 10.69
C CYS A 92 13.05 12.44 9.41
N ALA A 93 12.67 11.73 8.34
CA ALA A 93 12.11 12.33 7.14
C ALA A 93 11.01 11.47 6.52
N ILE A 94 10.05 12.12 5.85
CA ILE A 94 9.02 11.48 5.03
C ILE A 94 9.04 12.17 3.66
N HIS A 95 9.15 11.39 2.59
CA HIS A 95 9.15 11.87 1.20
C HIS A 95 10.14 13.03 0.95
N GLY A 96 11.34 12.91 1.54
CA GLY A 96 12.41 13.91 1.41
C GLY A 96 12.25 15.17 2.26
N VAL A 97 11.16 15.31 3.03
CA VAL A 97 10.97 16.40 3.99
C VAL A 97 11.37 15.92 5.38
N GLY A 98 12.33 16.60 5.99
CA GLY A 98 12.78 16.35 7.35
C GLY A 98 14.29 16.40 7.49
N CYS A 99 14.82 15.57 8.39
CA CYS A 99 16.22 15.52 8.78
C CYS A 99 16.90 14.19 8.38
N PRO A 100 18.25 14.18 8.33
CA PRO A 100 19.04 12.95 8.24
C PRO A 100 18.74 11.95 9.36
N ALA A 101 19.02 10.67 9.12
CA ALA A 101 18.73 9.60 10.08
C ALA A 101 19.54 9.71 11.39
N ASP A 102 20.76 10.23 11.33
CA ASP A 102 21.63 10.39 12.50
C ASP A 102 21.29 11.64 13.35
N ASP A 103 20.39 12.50 12.89
CA ASP A 103 19.97 13.72 13.60
C ASP A 103 18.51 14.10 13.29
N CYS A 104 17.55 13.36 13.83
CA CYS A 104 16.12 13.55 13.53
C CYS A 104 15.55 14.88 14.07
N PHE A 105 16.28 15.56 14.96
CA PHE A 105 15.94 16.87 15.52
C PHE A 105 16.84 17.99 14.99
N CYS A 106 17.38 17.83 13.77
CA CYS A 106 18.23 18.84 13.13
C CYS A 106 17.56 20.22 13.01
N GLY A 107 16.22 20.27 13.00
CA GLY A 107 15.42 21.49 12.98
C GLY A 107 15.29 22.21 14.32
N CYS A 108 15.95 21.74 15.39
CA CYS A 108 15.86 22.29 16.75
C CYS A 108 17.09 23.10 17.17
N ARG A 109 17.96 23.48 16.23
CA ARG A 109 19.27 24.09 16.51
C ARG A 109 19.22 25.58 16.86
N ASP A 110 18.18 26.26 16.41
CA ASP A 110 18.01 27.70 16.62
C ASP A 110 16.98 27.95 17.74
N PRO A 111 17.38 28.51 18.89
CA PRO A 111 16.48 28.75 20.02
C PRO A 111 15.44 29.85 19.74
N GLU A 112 15.64 30.69 18.72
CA GLU A 112 14.68 31.73 18.31
C GLU A 112 13.64 31.22 17.31
N ARG A 113 13.83 30.01 16.78
CA ARG A 113 12.89 29.35 15.86
C ARG A 113 12.19 28.20 16.55
N ALA A 114 10.95 27.94 16.13
CA ALA A 114 10.25 26.74 16.56
C ALA A 114 11.00 25.48 16.08
N CYS A 115 11.19 24.54 16.99
CA CYS A 115 11.76 23.23 16.71
C CYS A 115 10.96 22.50 15.61
N ALA A 116 11.63 22.07 14.54
CA ALA A 116 11.01 21.27 13.49
C ALA A 116 11.42 19.79 13.57
N TYR A 117 10.42 18.93 13.79
CA TYR A 117 10.52 17.47 13.73
C TYR A 117 9.17 16.91 13.24
N TRP A 118 9.14 15.61 12.94
CA TRP A 118 7.91 14.89 12.63
C TRP A 118 7.16 14.52 13.91
N ALA A 119 6.05 15.19 14.17
CA ALA A 119 5.15 14.86 15.26
C ALA A 119 4.07 13.87 14.80
N TYR A 120 3.66 13.01 15.72
CA TYR A 120 2.69 11.94 15.48
C TYR A 120 1.40 12.21 16.25
N HIS A 121 0.27 12.13 15.55
CA HIS A 121 -1.04 12.53 16.04
C HIS A 121 -2.09 11.45 15.81
N LEU A 122 -3.11 11.45 16.66
CA LEU A 122 -4.25 10.55 16.59
C LEU A 122 -5.49 11.37 16.24
N GLY A 123 -6.19 10.98 15.18
CA GLY A 123 -7.42 11.65 14.79
C GLY A 123 -8.56 11.30 15.75
N ARG A 124 -9.37 12.31 16.08
CA ARG A 124 -10.56 12.19 16.93
C ARG A 124 -11.81 12.08 16.06
N ALA A 125 -12.87 11.51 16.63
CA ALA A 125 -14.13 11.28 15.92
C ALA A 125 -14.84 12.58 15.46
N ASP A 126 -14.56 13.71 16.11
CA ASP A 126 -15.08 15.04 15.76
C ASP A 126 -14.22 15.77 14.69
N GLY A 127 -13.20 15.10 14.15
CA GLY A 127 -12.28 15.65 13.15
C GLY A 127 -11.11 16.45 13.72
N GLY A 128 -10.95 16.49 15.05
CA GLY A 128 -9.75 17.05 15.69
C GLY A 128 -8.60 16.04 15.80
N TRP A 129 -7.54 16.47 16.48
CA TRP A 129 -6.32 15.67 16.69
C TRP A 129 -5.89 15.71 18.16
N ASP A 130 -5.35 14.59 18.63
CA ASP A 130 -4.58 14.50 19.87
C ASP A 130 -3.10 14.24 19.53
N VAL A 131 -2.18 14.80 20.32
CA VAL A 131 -0.77 14.40 20.26
C VAL A 131 -0.65 12.98 20.81
N ALA A 132 -0.02 12.09 20.05
CA ALA A 132 0.16 10.72 20.48
C ALA A 132 1.06 10.64 21.71
N GLN A 133 0.57 10.03 22.79
CA GLN A 133 1.33 9.79 24.02
C GLN A 133 2.14 8.49 23.97
N THR A 134 1.87 7.64 22.98
CA THR A 134 2.56 6.38 22.74
C THR A 134 3.29 6.47 21.41
N GLY A 135 4.53 5.98 21.39
CA GLY A 135 5.34 5.96 20.19
C GLY A 135 4.66 5.20 19.04
N PRO A 136 4.91 5.61 17.78
CA PRO A 136 4.27 5.03 16.59
C PRO A 136 4.61 3.55 16.39
N ALA A 137 5.75 3.08 16.90
CA ALA A 137 6.14 1.67 16.87
C ALA A 137 5.28 0.79 17.79
N ASP A 138 4.75 1.35 18.88
CA ASP A 138 4.05 0.61 19.93
C ASP A 138 2.54 0.88 19.95
N ARG A 139 2.10 1.97 19.31
CA ARG A 139 0.68 2.23 19.11
C ARG A 139 0.11 1.16 18.17
N ALA A 140 -0.88 0.40 18.64
CA ALA A 140 -1.68 -0.49 17.80
C ALA A 140 -2.75 0.28 17.00
N VAL A 141 -2.88 0.00 15.70
CA VAL A 141 -3.84 0.65 14.80
C VAL A 141 -5.06 -0.26 14.61
N ALA A 142 -6.24 0.28 14.88
CA ALA A 142 -7.52 -0.41 14.70
C ALA A 142 -8.20 0.00 13.38
N PRO A 143 -9.13 -0.81 12.86
CA PRO A 143 -9.97 -0.44 11.72
C PRO A 143 -10.67 0.91 11.95
N GLY A 144 -10.68 1.75 10.92
CA GLY A 144 -11.26 3.10 10.95
C GLY A 144 -10.48 4.14 11.74
N ALA A 145 -9.32 3.79 12.30
CA ALA A 145 -8.46 4.76 12.97
C ALA A 145 -7.89 5.78 11.98
N VAL A 146 -7.55 6.97 12.49
CA VAL A 146 -6.90 8.02 11.72
C VAL A 146 -5.57 8.38 12.38
N ASP A 147 -4.50 8.30 11.60
CA ASP A 147 -3.14 8.56 12.04
C ASP A 147 -2.58 9.77 11.30
N GLY A 148 -1.94 10.66 12.04
CA GLY A 148 -1.42 11.91 11.52
C GLY A 148 0.08 12.03 11.71
N TRP A 149 0.78 12.51 10.69
CA TRP A 149 2.16 12.95 10.77
C TRP A 149 2.24 14.39 10.30
N VAL A 150 2.99 15.21 11.01
CA VAL A 150 3.14 16.62 10.68
C VAL A 150 4.57 17.08 10.89
N TRP A 151 5.10 17.79 9.91
CA TRP A 151 6.41 18.43 10.03
C TRP A 151 6.27 19.79 10.73
N GLY A 152 7.26 20.14 11.55
CA GLY A 152 7.34 21.46 12.19
C GLY A 152 6.90 21.50 13.66
N GLY A 153 6.97 20.37 14.37
CA GLY A 153 6.67 20.28 15.81
C GLY A 153 5.24 19.83 16.12
N ASP A 154 4.74 20.09 17.33
CA ASP A 154 3.50 19.50 17.87
C ASP A 154 2.19 20.15 17.40
N ARG A 155 2.23 21.00 16.37
CA ARG A 155 0.98 21.52 15.78
C ARG A 155 0.19 20.32 15.21
N PRO A 156 -1.15 20.32 15.26
CA PRO A 156 -1.89 19.25 14.60
C PRO A 156 -1.69 19.31 13.07
N PRO A 157 -1.79 18.17 12.36
CA PRO A 157 -1.94 18.17 10.91
C PRO A 157 -3.12 19.03 10.50
N VAL A 158 -3.03 19.72 9.35
CA VAL A 158 -4.22 20.36 8.80
C VAL A 158 -5.29 19.30 8.62
N THR A 159 -6.46 19.51 9.20
CA THR A 159 -7.57 18.59 9.02
C THR A 159 -7.88 18.58 7.53
N ALA A 160 -7.61 17.45 6.86
CA ALA A 160 -8.11 17.20 5.52
C ALA A 160 -9.64 17.17 5.66
N THR A 161 -10.23 18.35 5.57
CA THR A 161 -11.61 18.60 5.96
C THR A 161 -12.48 17.77 5.02
N LEU A 162 -13.01 16.65 5.49
CA LEU A 162 -14.05 15.87 4.81
C LEU A 162 -13.76 15.30 3.40
N ALA A 163 -12.53 15.26 2.88
CA ALA A 163 -12.30 14.67 1.54
C ALA A 163 -12.59 13.16 1.46
N MET A 164 -12.68 12.45 2.60
CA MET A 164 -12.94 11.00 2.64
C MET A 164 -14.42 10.64 2.81
N ARG A 165 -15.33 11.60 3.02
CA ARG A 165 -16.77 11.31 3.18
C ARG A 165 -17.61 11.49 1.91
N SER A 166 -17.04 12.01 0.82
CA SER A 166 -17.79 12.30 -0.42
C SER A 166 -17.39 11.48 -1.65
N ALA A 167 -16.44 10.55 -1.57
CA ALA A 167 -16.12 9.68 -2.70
C ALA A 167 -17.22 8.64 -3.02
N THR A 168 -18.30 8.60 -2.22
CA THR A 168 -19.48 7.74 -2.46
C THR A 168 -20.74 8.52 -2.85
N VAL A 169 -20.62 9.75 -3.36
CA VAL A 169 -21.78 10.48 -3.92
C VAL A 169 -21.63 10.67 -5.43
N GLY A 170 -22.07 9.66 -6.19
CA GLY A 170 -22.47 9.72 -7.60
C GLY A 170 -21.34 9.96 -8.63
N LEU A 171 -21.40 9.48 -9.87
CA LEU A 171 -22.50 9.10 -10.77
C LEU A 171 -22.02 7.89 -11.61
N ALA A 172 -22.85 6.87 -11.82
CA ALA A 172 -23.83 6.71 -12.91
C ALA A 172 -23.18 6.46 -14.28
#